data_AF-A0A378KAW5-F1
#
_entry.id   AF-A0A378KAW5-F1
#
_cell.length_a   1.000
_cell.length_b   1.000
_cell.length_c   1.000
_cell.angle_alpha   90.00
_cell.angle_beta   90.00
_cell.angle_gamma   90.00
#
_symmetry.space_group_name_H-M   'P 1'
#
loop_
_entity.id
_entity.type
_entity.pdbx_description
1 polymer ?
#
loop_
_entity_poly.entity_id
_entity_poly.type
_entity_poly.pdbx_seq_one_letter_code
_entity_poly.pdbx_strand_id
1 'polypeptide(L)'
;MIRKALTLFLGYLVMTSLSAASTISVFVSFSMPETLLKETLTESSQLHIPIYLNGLYHDSMPETALKLMALSQQIPNLNLQIDPTLFERFGIHQVPALVVGKGNNFDVIYGHLSIKEGLMRIAGRGESGFSRHEARELLGE
;
A
#
# COMPACT_ATOMS: atom_id res chain seq x y z
N MET A 1 38.60 -44.99 21.45
CA MET A 1 38.39 -43.59 21.92
C MET A 1 38.10 -42.60 20.77
N ILE A 2 37.33 -42.98 19.72
CA ILE A 2 37.09 -42.11 18.55
C ILE A 2 35.59 -42.13 18.13
N ARG A 3 34.68 -41.92 19.10
CA ARG A 3 33.22 -41.98 18.83
C ARG A 3 32.43 -40.75 19.32
N LYS A 4 33.10 -39.61 19.53
CA LYS A 4 32.42 -38.37 20.00
C LYS A 4 32.74 -37.12 19.18
N ALA A 5 33.20 -37.27 17.94
CA ALA A 5 33.56 -36.13 17.10
C ALA A 5 32.52 -35.75 16.03
N LEU A 6 31.40 -36.48 15.92
CA LEU A 6 30.42 -36.28 14.83
C LEU A 6 29.14 -35.53 15.24
N THR A 7 29.00 -35.15 16.52
CA THR A 7 27.79 -34.49 17.05
C THR A 7 28.00 -33.01 17.37
N LEU A 8 28.77 -32.29 16.54
CA LEU A 8 29.03 -30.86 16.75
C LEU A 8 28.79 -29.97 15.52
N PHE A 9 28.07 -30.46 14.51
CA PHE A 9 27.72 -29.66 13.32
C PHE A 9 26.22 -29.58 13.00
N LEU A 10 25.33 -30.10 13.86
CA LEU A 10 23.88 -30.15 13.62
C LEU A 10 23.06 -29.10 14.39
N GLY A 11 23.72 -28.14 15.04
CA GLY A 11 23.09 -27.33 16.09
C GLY A 11 22.95 -25.84 15.81
N TYR A 12 22.87 -25.39 14.55
CA TYR A 12 22.58 -23.99 14.26
C TYR A 12 21.76 -23.84 12.97
N LEU A 13 20.61 -24.51 12.92
CA LEU A 13 19.52 -24.03 12.08
C LEU A 13 18.97 -22.78 12.78
N VAL A 14 19.59 -21.63 12.55
CA VAL A 14 18.91 -20.35 12.81
C VAL A 14 17.72 -20.36 11.88
N MET A 15 16.58 -20.67 12.43
CA MET A 15 15.29 -20.51 11.79
C MET A 15 15.04 -19.00 11.77
N THR A 16 15.72 -18.29 10.88
CA THR A 16 15.41 -16.91 10.54
C THR A 16 13.98 -16.94 10.02
N SER A 17 13.04 -16.48 10.83
CA SER A 17 11.67 -16.25 10.40
C SER A 17 11.72 -15.27 9.22
N LEU A 18 11.38 -15.76 8.03
CA LEU A 18 11.23 -14.94 6.84
C LEU A 18 9.97 -14.08 7.03
N SER A 19 10.10 -12.95 7.71
CA SER A 19 9.02 -12.00 7.88
C SER A 19 8.61 -11.48 6.50
N ALA A 20 7.37 -11.75 6.11
CA ALA A 20 6.83 -11.20 4.86
C ALA A 20 6.86 -9.66 4.93
N ALA A 21 7.39 -9.02 3.90
CA ALA A 21 7.39 -7.57 3.80
C ALA A 21 5.94 -7.06 3.68
N SER A 22 5.64 -5.99 4.40
CA SER A 22 4.35 -5.31 4.31
C SER A 22 4.29 -4.48 3.02
N THR A 23 3.18 -4.56 2.30
CA THR A 23 2.90 -3.76 1.10
C THR A 23 1.83 -2.74 1.42
N ILE A 24 1.95 -1.54 0.88
CA ILE A 24 1.01 -0.44 1.13
C ILE A 24 0.63 0.16 -0.20
N SER A 25 -0.66 0.35 -0.41
CA SER A 25 -1.20 0.84 -1.67
C SER A 25 -2.42 1.72 -1.43
N VAL A 26 -2.56 2.77 -2.23
CA VAL A 26 -3.72 3.68 -2.20
C VAL A 26 -4.53 3.51 -3.47
N PHE A 27 -5.84 3.43 -3.31
CA PHE A 27 -6.79 3.20 -4.39
C PHE A 27 -7.72 4.41 -4.52
N VAL A 28 -7.82 4.92 -5.75
CA VAL A 28 -8.53 6.16 -6.08
C VAL A 28 -9.37 6.02 -7.35
N SER A 29 -10.26 6.98 -7.60
CA SER A 29 -11.01 7.09 -8.86
C SER A 29 -11.27 8.56 -9.18
N PHE A 30 -11.48 8.86 -10.47
CA PHE A 30 -11.94 10.19 -10.89
C PHE A 30 -13.38 10.53 -10.49
N SER A 31 -14.13 9.57 -9.92
CA SER A 31 -15.44 9.83 -9.30
C SER A 31 -15.33 10.51 -7.93
N MET A 32 -14.13 10.57 -7.34
CA MET A 32 -13.88 11.29 -6.08
C MET A 32 -14.06 12.80 -6.26
N PRO A 33 -14.44 13.54 -5.20
CA PRO A 33 -14.33 14.99 -5.19
C PRO A 33 -12.91 15.44 -5.52
N GLU A 34 -12.77 16.45 -6.36
CA GLU A 34 -11.46 16.88 -6.90
C GLU A 34 -10.46 17.24 -5.78
N THR A 35 -10.92 17.96 -4.76
CA THR A 35 -10.08 18.32 -3.61
C THR A 35 -9.56 17.09 -2.88
N LEU A 36 -10.45 16.14 -2.55
CA LEU A 36 -10.09 14.91 -1.87
C LEU A 36 -9.14 14.05 -2.70
N LEU A 37 -9.35 13.98 -4.03
CA LEU A 37 -8.45 13.27 -4.93
C LEU A 37 -7.05 13.90 -4.88
N LYS A 38 -6.94 15.22 -5.04
CA LYS A 38 -5.64 15.91 -5.01
C LYS A 38 -4.91 15.75 -3.69
N GLU A 39 -5.62 15.89 -2.57
CA GLU A 39 -5.05 15.68 -1.23
C GLU A 39 -4.51 14.25 -1.08
N THR A 40 -5.31 13.25 -1.46
CA THR A 40 -4.92 11.83 -1.41
C THR A 40 -3.69 11.54 -2.28
N LEU A 41 -3.67 12.05 -3.52
CA LEU A 41 -2.55 11.87 -4.45
C LEU A 41 -1.29 12.57 -3.95
N THR A 42 -1.42 13.76 -3.36
CA THR A 42 -0.29 14.52 -2.82
C THR A 42 0.34 13.79 -1.65
N GLU A 43 -0.47 13.33 -0.69
CA GLU A 43 0.01 12.59 0.47
C GLU A 43 0.68 11.26 0.04
N SER A 44 0.06 10.54 -0.90
CA SER A 44 0.63 9.29 -1.44
C SER A 44 1.98 9.51 -2.12
N SER A 45 2.09 10.58 -2.92
CA SER A 45 3.34 10.93 -3.61
C SER A 45 4.46 11.28 -2.62
N GLN A 46 4.15 12.08 -1.58
CA GLN A 46 5.12 12.44 -0.53
C GLN A 46 5.64 11.22 0.23
N LEU A 47 4.78 10.24 0.48
CA LEU A 47 5.12 9.00 1.17
C LEU A 47 5.66 7.91 0.24
N HIS A 48 5.77 8.19 -1.08
CA HIS A 48 6.19 7.22 -2.09
C HIS A 48 5.34 5.93 -2.10
N ILE A 49 4.05 6.06 -1.77
CA ILE A 49 3.11 4.95 -1.74
C ILE A 49 2.48 4.78 -3.13
N PRO A 50 2.47 3.56 -3.70
CA PRO A 50 1.87 3.32 -5.01
C PRO A 50 0.37 3.62 -5.02
N ILE A 51 -0.05 4.23 -6.12
CA ILE A 51 -1.43 4.68 -6.33
C ILE A 51 -2.04 3.88 -7.49
N TYR A 52 -3.22 3.33 -7.27
CA TYR A 52 -4.00 2.58 -8.26
C TYR A 52 -5.31 3.30 -8.58
N LEU A 53 -5.54 3.59 -9.85
CA LEU A 53 -6.74 4.23 -10.36
C LEU A 53 -7.73 3.19 -10.86
N ASN A 54 -9.00 3.34 -10.47
CA ASN A 54 -10.08 2.49 -10.95
C ASN A 54 -10.47 2.86 -12.39
N GLY A 55 -9.82 2.21 -13.37
CA GLY A 55 -10.18 2.33 -14.78
C GLY A 55 -9.94 3.72 -15.37
N LEU A 56 -10.71 4.04 -16.42
CA LEU A 56 -10.51 5.22 -17.25
C LEU A 56 -11.51 6.33 -16.89
N TYR A 57 -11.11 7.57 -17.13
CA TYR A 57 -12.04 8.69 -17.14
C TYR A 57 -12.93 8.62 -18.39
N HIS A 58 -14.25 8.55 -18.19
CA HIS A 58 -15.25 8.46 -19.27
C HIS A 58 -14.96 7.36 -20.31
N ASP A 59 -14.39 6.23 -19.89
CA ASP A 59 -14.00 5.13 -20.79
C ASP A 59 -13.03 5.54 -21.92
N SER A 60 -12.29 6.64 -21.73
CA SER A 60 -11.46 7.28 -22.75
C SER A 60 -10.01 7.39 -22.28
N MET A 61 -9.11 6.63 -22.93
CA MET A 61 -7.66 6.72 -22.69
C MET A 61 -7.10 8.13 -22.97
N PRO A 62 -7.46 8.81 -24.07
CA PRO A 62 -6.99 10.18 -24.31
C PRO A 62 -7.40 11.18 -23.24
N GLU A 63 -8.66 11.14 -22.80
CA GLU A 63 -9.14 12.04 -21.73
C GLU A 63 -8.48 11.71 -20.39
N THR A 64 -8.29 10.42 -20.11
CA THR A 64 -7.54 9.96 -18.94
C THR A 64 -6.12 10.52 -18.94
N ALA A 65 -5.39 10.40 -20.06
CA ALA A 65 -4.04 10.92 -20.18
C ALA A 65 -3.99 12.44 -19.91
N LEU A 66 -4.93 13.22 -20.46
CA LEU A 66 -5.01 14.66 -20.22
C LEU A 66 -5.22 15.00 -18.74
N LYS A 67 -6.13 14.28 -18.05
CA LYS A 67 -6.33 14.46 -16.61
C LYS A 67 -5.07 14.14 -15.80
N LEU A 68 -4.40 13.02 -16.12
CA LEU A 68 -3.18 12.63 -15.42
C LEU A 68 -2.03 13.61 -15.66
N MET A 69 -1.90 14.14 -16.88
CA MET A 69 -0.93 15.20 -17.18
C MET A 69 -1.22 16.48 -16.39
N ALA A 70 -2.48 16.89 -16.28
CA ALA A 70 -2.85 18.06 -15.47
C ALA A 70 -2.55 17.83 -13.98
N LEU A 71 -2.78 16.62 -13.45
CA LEU A 71 -2.45 16.28 -12.06
C LEU A 71 -0.94 16.24 -11.82
N SER A 72 -0.15 15.69 -12.76
CA SER A 72 1.32 15.61 -12.61
C SER A 72 2.01 16.98 -12.68
N GLN A 73 1.40 17.97 -13.33
CA GLN A 73 1.85 19.37 -13.28
C GLN A 73 1.66 20.00 -11.90
N GLN A 74 0.66 19.55 -11.14
CA GLN A 74 0.32 20.09 -9.82
C GLN A 74 0.99 19.32 -8.68
N ILE A 75 1.23 18.02 -8.87
CA ILE A 75 1.74 17.10 -7.85
C ILE A 75 3.10 16.56 -8.29
N PRO A 76 4.21 17.03 -7.69
CA PRO A 76 5.55 16.54 -7.99
C PRO A 76 5.65 15.03 -7.76
N ASN A 77 6.44 14.36 -8.60
CA ASN A 77 6.72 12.92 -8.53
C ASN A 77 5.48 12.01 -8.54
N LEU A 78 4.33 12.52 -9.01
CA LEU A 78 3.10 11.75 -9.09
C LEU A 78 3.30 10.54 -10.01
N ASN A 79 3.26 9.35 -9.43
CA ASN A 79 3.27 8.07 -10.13
C ASN A 79 1.99 7.32 -9.77
N LEU A 80 1.23 6.95 -10.79
CA LEU A 80 -0.02 6.20 -10.61
C LEU A 80 -0.16 5.15 -11.71
N GLN A 81 -0.90 4.09 -11.41
CA GLN A 81 -1.17 2.99 -12.33
C GLN A 81 -2.68 2.83 -12.51
N ILE A 82 -3.10 2.50 -13.73
CA ILE A 82 -4.48 2.15 -14.02
C ILE A 82 -4.57 0.63 -13.94
N ASP A 83 -5.18 0.11 -12.88
CA ASP A 83 -5.29 -1.33 -12.67
C ASP A 83 -6.60 -1.68 -11.95
N PRO A 84 -7.70 -1.91 -12.69
CA PRO A 84 -8.98 -2.32 -12.10
C PRO A 84 -8.93 -3.72 -11.49
N THR A 85 -7.98 -4.58 -11.88
CA THR A 85 -7.92 -5.97 -11.38
C THR A 85 -7.51 -6.03 -9.91
N LEU A 86 -6.71 -5.05 -9.44
CA LEU A 86 -6.37 -4.93 -8.02
C LEU A 86 -7.58 -4.50 -7.17
N PHE A 87 -8.53 -3.76 -7.73
CA PHE A 87 -9.77 -3.42 -7.02
C PHE A 87 -10.59 -4.69 -6.75
N GLU A 88 -10.70 -5.58 -7.75
CA GLU A 88 -11.35 -6.88 -7.59
C GLU A 88 -10.62 -7.76 -6.57
N ARG A 89 -9.28 -7.83 -6.66
CA ARG A 89 -8.44 -8.62 -5.74
C ARG A 89 -8.66 -8.26 -4.28
N PHE A 90 -8.78 -6.96 -3.98
CA PHE A 90 -8.93 -6.47 -2.61
C PHE A 90 -10.39 -6.20 -2.19
N GLY A 91 -11.36 -6.48 -3.07
CA GLY A 91 -12.78 -6.25 -2.78
C GLY A 91 -13.13 -4.77 -2.58
N ILE A 92 -12.46 -3.89 -3.32
CA ILE A 92 -12.61 -2.43 -3.17
C ILE A 92 -13.80 -1.94 -3.98
N HIS A 93 -14.85 -1.52 -3.28
CA HIS A 93 -16.08 -0.98 -3.89
C HIS A 93 -16.28 0.52 -3.62
N GLN A 94 -15.43 1.12 -2.80
CA GLN A 94 -15.47 2.53 -2.43
C GLN A 94 -14.06 3.10 -2.44
N VAL A 95 -13.95 4.39 -2.75
CA VAL A 95 -12.68 5.12 -2.78
C VAL A 95 -12.84 6.46 -2.04
N PRO A 96 -11.75 6.99 -1.44
CA PRO A 96 -10.41 6.42 -1.39
C PRO A 96 -10.33 5.19 -0.46
N ALA A 97 -9.41 4.29 -0.76
CA ALA A 97 -9.10 3.13 0.07
C ALA A 97 -7.59 2.97 0.25
N LEU A 98 -7.15 2.73 1.48
CA LEU A 98 -5.77 2.37 1.81
C LEU A 98 -5.74 0.88 2.13
N VAL A 99 -4.87 0.16 1.42
CA VAL A 99 -4.64 -1.26 1.62
C VAL A 99 -3.28 -1.48 2.23
N VAL A 100 -3.21 -2.34 3.24
CA VAL A 100 -1.95 -2.85 3.78
C VAL A 100 -1.97 -4.37 3.70
N GLY A 101 -1.05 -4.95 2.93
CA GLY A 101 -0.91 -6.38 2.75
C GLY A 101 0.33 -6.93 3.47
N LYS A 102 0.28 -8.17 3.94
CA LYS A 102 1.45 -8.90 4.46
C LYS A 102 1.26 -10.40 4.22
N GLY A 103 2.09 -10.97 3.34
CA GLY A 103 1.89 -12.34 2.87
C GLY A 103 0.53 -12.50 2.16
N ASN A 104 -0.34 -13.36 2.70
CA ASN A 104 -1.67 -13.60 2.15
C ASN A 104 -2.78 -12.78 2.83
N ASN A 105 -2.46 -12.04 3.89
CA ASN A 105 -3.44 -11.25 4.62
C ASN A 105 -3.36 -9.79 4.16
N PHE A 106 -4.48 -9.09 4.24
CA PHE A 106 -4.53 -7.65 4.00
C PHE A 106 -5.65 -7.01 4.80
N ASP A 107 -5.47 -5.73 5.12
CA ASP A 107 -6.50 -4.87 5.67
C ASP A 107 -6.81 -3.77 4.66
N VAL A 108 -8.08 -3.32 4.66
CA VAL A 108 -8.53 -2.19 3.86
C VAL A 108 -9.20 -1.18 4.78
N ILE A 109 -8.82 0.08 4.67
CA ILE A 109 -9.52 1.18 5.33
C ILE A 109 -10.02 2.17 4.29
N TYR A 110 -11.27 2.59 4.46
CA TYR A 110 -11.99 3.44 3.52
C TYR A 110 -12.21 4.85 4.10
N GLY A 111 -12.37 5.82 3.20
CA GLY A 111 -12.86 7.15 3.51
C GLY A 111 -11.79 8.23 3.61
N HIS A 112 -12.22 9.45 3.90
CA HIS A 112 -11.35 10.63 4.00
C HIS A 112 -10.56 10.60 5.32
N LEU A 113 -9.43 9.91 5.31
CA LEU A 113 -8.45 9.86 6.38
C LEU A 113 -7.08 10.15 5.78
N SER A 114 -6.19 10.78 6.56
CA SER A 114 -4.78 10.82 6.17
C SER A 114 -4.22 9.40 6.14
N ILE A 115 -3.27 9.14 5.24
CA ILE A 115 -2.58 7.86 5.13
C ILE A 115 -1.94 7.50 6.46
N LYS A 116 -1.33 8.47 7.16
CA LYS A 116 -0.77 8.26 8.51
C LYS A 116 -1.81 7.70 9.49
N GLU A 117 -2.99 8.31 9.56
CA GLU A 117 -4.07 7.83 10.44
C GLU A 117 -4.55 6.44 10.02
N GLY A 118 -4.68 6.20 8.72
CA GLY A 118 -5.04 4.90 8.17
C GLY A 118 -4.06 3.79 8.57
N LEU A 119 -2.76 4.03 8.39
CA LEU A 119 -1.69 3.11 8.78
C LEU A 119 -1.71 2.82 10.28
N MET A 120 -1.88 3.85 11.12
CA MET A 120 -1.92 3.68 12.58
C MET A 120 -3.16 2.90 13.07
N ARG A 121 -4.30 3.05 12.39
CA ARG A 121 -5.51 2.27 12.68
C ARG A 121 -5.33 0.80 12.31
N ILE A 122 -4.83 0.52 11.10
CA ILE A 122 -4.54 -0.84 10.66
C ILE A 122 -3.51 -1.48 11.60
N ALA A 123 -2.42 -0.79 11.90
CA ALA A 123 -1.38 -1.26 12.80
C ALA A 123 -1.85 -1.55 14.25
N GLY A 124 -2.96 -0.94 14.68
CA GLY A 124 -3.50 -1.09 16.02
C GLY A 124 -4.67 -2.06 16.15
N ARG A 125 -5.38 -2.34 15.05
CA ARG A 125 -6.67 -3.06 15.08
C ARG A 125 -6.89 -4.02 13.90
N GLY A 126 -6.00 -4.00 12.89
CA GLY A 126 -6.10 -4.84 11.70
C GLY A 126 -5.58 -6.25 11.91
N GLU A 127 -5.85 -7.11 10.94
CA GLU A 127 -5.53 -8.55 10.95
C GLU A 127 -4.43 -8.92 9.95
N SER A 128 -3.95 -7.97 9.14
CA SER A 128 -2.82 -8.14 8.21
C SER A 128 -1.52 -8.55 8.91
N GLY A 129 -1.37 -8.25 10.21
CA GLY A 129 -0.09 -8.41 10.92
C GLY A 129 0.90 -7.27 10.66
N PHE A 130 0.42 -6.15 10.09
CA PHE A 130 1.13 -4.88 10.06
C PHE A 130 1.21 -4.28 11.46
N SER A 131 2.40 -3.86 11.88
CA SER A 131 2.66 -3.37 13.24
C SER A 131 2.82 -1.85 13.32
N ARG A 132 2.66 -1.29 14.53
CA ARG A 132 2.90 0.15 14.76
C ARG A 132 4.35 0.55 14.55
N HIS A 133 5.28 -0.39 14.72
CA HIS A 133 6.69 -0.16 14.43
C HIS A 133 6.89 0.06 12.93
N GLU A 134 6.38 -0.85 12.09
CA GLU A 134 6.44 -0.72 10.63
C GLU A 134 5.78 0.59 10.17
N ALA A 135 4.61 0.94 10.73
CA ALA A 135 3.94 2.20 10.43
C ALA A 135 4.82 3.44 10.70
N ARG A 136 5.53 3.47 11.83
CA ARG A 136 6.44 4.58 12.18
C ARG A 136 7.65 4.64 11.28
N GLU A 137 8.27 3.48 11.02
CA GLU A 137 9.42 3.37 10.12
C GLU A 137 9.09 3.91 8.72
N LEU A 138 7.91 3.56 8.19
CA LEU A 138 7.41 4.08 6.90
C LEU A 138 7.12 5.59 6.91
N LEU A 139 6.69 6.13 8.06
CA LEU A 139 6.42 7.55 8.24
C LEU A 139 7.69 8.36 8.58
N GLY A 140 8.84 7.69 8.76
CA GLY A 140 10.10 8.32 9.16
C GLY A 140 10.12 8.79 10.62
N GLU A 141 9.35 8.15 11.50
CA GLU A 141 9.25 8.44 12.95
C GLU A 141 10.08 7.50 13.84
#